data_AF-A0A5C7IZ57-F1
#
_entry.id   AF-A0A5C7IZ57-F1
#
_cell.length_a   1.000
_cell.length_b   1.000
_cell.length_c   1.000
_cell.angle_alpha   90.00
_cell.angle_beta   90.00
_cell.angle_gamma   90.00
#
_symmetry.space_group_name_H-M   'P 1'
#
loop_
_entity.id
_entity.type
_entity.pdbx_description
1 polymer ?
#
loop_
_entity_poly.entity_id
_entity_poly.type
_entity_poly.pdbx_seq_one_letter_code
_entity_poly.pdbx_strand_id
1 'polypeptide(L)'
;MKYLKPLDFYNEIFKDILKKRDYVHSGRLLGLEVSDKYVSFAVSDCKNKTAVPLRILDGQENNLSSMAADIIQSLIREYNIVGFVVCTRETNPIDAQTQIFIDDLFKTQIFEGLKYTDYASTSKNEEFVFKQHMKFVSENLPQPPPQDMSKTIMENSYVVYALQGYLNFTNKMAKED
;
A
#
# COMPACT_ATOMS: atom_id res chain seq x y z
N MET A 1 -11.15 -3.07 -11.78
CA MET A 1 -10.60 -3.69 -10.54
C MET A 1 -11.66 -4.46 -9.78
N LYS A 2 -11.33 -5.63 -9.24
CA LYS A 2 -12.25 -6.45 -8.41
C LYS A 2 -11.76 -6.52 -6.97
N TYR A 3 -12.64 -6.20 -6.00
CA TYR A 3 -12.36 -6.42 -4.58
C TYR A 3 -12.38 -7.90 -4.24
N LEU A 4 -11.42 -8.34 -3.42
CA LEU A 4 -11.40 -9.62 -2.75
C LEU A 4 -11.10 -9.42 -1.27
N LYS A 5 -11.69 -10.25 -0.42
CA LYS A 5 -11.30 -10.30 1.00
C LYS A 5 -9.83 -10.72 1.11
N PRO A 6 -9.12 -10.34 2.19
CA PRO A 6 -7.68 -10.59 2.33
C PRO A 6 -7.24 -12.04 2.11
N LEU A 7 -8.03 -12.98 2.63
CA LEU A 7 -7.78 -14.41 2.48
C LEU A 7 -8.05 -14.91 1.06
N ASP A 8 -9.12 -14.44 0.42
CA ASP A 8 -9.46 -14.81 -0.95
C ASP A 8 -8.42 -14.27 -1.93
N PHE A 9 -7.95 -13.04 -1.70
CA PHE A 9 -6.87 -12.43 -2.47
C PHE A 9 -5.57 -13.24 -2.35
N TYR A 10 -5.20 -13.64 -1.13
CA TYR A 10 -4.05 -14.52 -0.92
C TYR A 10 -4.18 -15.83 -1.71
N ASN A 11 -5.31 -16.51 -1.58
CA ASN A 11 -5.53 -17.81 -2.22
C ASN A 11 -5.57 -17.71 -3.76
N GLU A 12 -6.24 -16.69 -4.31
CA GLU A 12 -6.45 -16.57 -5.76
C GLU A 12 -5.26 -15.98 -6.52
N ILE A 13 -4.43 -15.16 -5.87
CA ILE A 13 -3.34 -14.43 -6.54
C ILE A 13 -1.99 -14.76 -5.91
N PHE A 14 -1.87 -14.53 -4.60
CA PHE A 14 -0.55 -14.34 -4.01
C PHE A 14 0.14 -15.64 -3.58
N LYS A 15 -0.63 -16.66 -3.21
CA LYS A 15 -0.14 -17.96 -2.75
C LYS A 15 0.80 -18.61 -3.76
N ASP A 16 0.40 -18.67 -5.03
CA ASP A 16 1.22 -19.29 -6.08
C ASP A 16 2.50 -18.51 -6.36
N ILE A 17 2.43 -17.18 -6.28
CA ILE A 17 3.59 -16.29 -6.46
C ILE A 17 4.62 -16.56 -5.36
N LEU A 18 4.18 -16.66 -4.10
CA LEU A 18 5.06 -16.97 -2.97
C LEU A 18 5.67 -18.38 -3.09
N LYS A 19 4.93 -19.36 -3.64
CA LYS A 19 5.40 -20.75 -3.79
C LYS A 19 6.42 -20.94 -4.92
N LYS A 20 6.26 -20.26 -6.06
CA LYS A 20 7.10 -20.48 -7.26
C LYS A 20 8.57 -20.10 -7.08
N ARG A 21 8.91 -19.23 -6.11
CA ARG A 21 10.27 -18.74 -5.82
C ARG A 21 11.07 -18.24 -7.06
N ASP A 22 10.37 -17.89 -8.14
CA ASP A 22 10.96 -17.18 -9.27
C ASP A 22 11.05 -15.71 -8.92
N TYR A 23 12.23 -15.28 -8.48
CA TYR A 23 12.47 -13.92 -8.00
C TYR A 23 12.79 -12.92 -9.12
N VAL A 24 12.97 -13.39 -10.36
CA VAL A 24 13.31 -12.52 -11.50
C VAL A 24 12.05 -11.93 -12.10
N HIS A 25 10.95 -12.71 -12.14
CA HIS A 25 9.67 -12.29 -12.71
C HIS A 25 8.52 -12.42 -11.69
N SER A 26 8.83 -12.39 -10.39
CA SER A 26 7.82 -12.49 -9.35
C SER A 26 6.82 -11.34 -9.49
N GLY A 27 5.53 -11.67 -9.47
CA GLY A 27 4.49 -10.65 -9.35
C GLY A 27 4.62 -9.91 -8.02
N ARG A 28 4.56 -8.58 -8.04
CA ARG A 28 4.70 -7.74 -6.85
C ARG A 28 3.36 -7.11 -6.48
N LEU A 29 3.22 -6.73 -5.21
CA LEU A 29 2.04 -6.05 -4.69
C LEU A 29 2.33 -4.56 -4.57
N LEU A 30 1.35 -3.75 -4.96
CA LEU A 30 1.35 -2.31 -4.72
C LEU A 30 0.48 -2.00 -3.50
N GLY A 31 1.08 -1.42 -2.47
CA GLY A 31 0.39 -0.81 -1.34
C GLY A 31 -0.06 0.60 -1.69
N LEU A 32 -1.30 0.92 -1.37
CA LEU A 32 -1.92 2.23 -1.59
C LEU A 32 -2.51 2.71 -0.27
N GLU A 33 -2.19 3.93 0.14
CA GLU A 33 -2.93 4.62 1.20
C GLU A 33 -3.43 5.97 0.67
N VAL A 34 -4.69 6.28 0.97
CA VAL A 34 -5.32 7.56 0.64
C VAL A 34 -5.57 8.29 1.96
N SER A 35 -5.03 9.49 2.06
CA SER A 35 -5.29 10.42 3.14
C SER A 35 -5.89 11.71 2.58
N ASP A 36 -6.33 12.60 3.47
CA ASP A 36 -6.96 13.89 3.14
C ASP A 36 -6.26 14.64 1.99
N LYS A 37 -4.92 14.69 2.00
CA LYS A 37 -4.13 15.41 0.99
C LYS A 37 -3.16 14.53 0.21
N TYR A 38 -3.07 13.24 0.48
CA TYR A 38 -2.00 12.45 -0.12
C TYR A 38 -2.49 11.09 -0.62
N VAL A 39 -1.91 10.66 -1.73
CA VAL A 39 -1.91 9.24 -2.10
C VAL A 39 -0.48 8.74 -1.98
N SER A 40 -0.28 7.80 -1.06
CA SER A 40 1.02 7.23 -0.76
C SER A 40 1.12 5.84 -1.36
N PHE A 41 2.27 5.52 -1.94
CA PHE A 41 2.53 4.23 -2.58
C PHE A 41 3.67 3.48 -1.88
N ALA A 42 3.53 2.16 -1.78
CA ALA A 42 4.62 1.25 -1.45
C ALA A 42 4.58 0.04 -2.38
N VAL A 43 5.70 -0.66 -2.54
CA VAL A 43 5.75 -1.90 -3.33
C VAL A 43 6.46 -2.99 -2.54
N SER A 44 5.99 -4.23 -2.64
CA SER A 44 6.73 -5.39 -2.09
C SER A 44 8.04 -5.58 -2.86
N ASP A 45 9.09 -6.18 -2.31
CA ASP A 45 10.33 -6.50 -3.03
C ASP A 45 10.14 -7.70 -3.99
N CYS A 46 11.16 -8.03 -4.79
CA CYS A 46 11.08 -9.15 -5.73
C CYS A 46 10.89 -10.53 -5.06
N LYS A 47 11.14 -10.62 -3.75
CA LYS A 47 10.91 -11.83 -2.94
C LYS A 47 9.59 -11.77 -2.19
N ASN A 48 8.84 -10.68 -2.30
CA ASN A 48 7.61 -10.44 -1.55
C ASN A 48 7.77 -10.59 -0.03
N LYS A 49 8.94 -10.23 0.51
CA LYS A 49 9.30 -10.28 1.93
C LYS A 49 9.28 -8.91 2.59
N THR A 50 9.63 -7.86 1.85
CA THR A 50 9.75 -6.51 2.41
C THR A 50 8.98 -5.50 1.59
N ALA A 51 8.33 -4.54 2.23
CA ALA A 51 7.75 -3.37 1.57
C ALA A 51 8.79 -2.24 1.45
N VAL A 52 8.79 -1.52 0.34
CA VAL A 52 9.63 -0.32 0.13
C VAL A 52 8.76 0.87 -0.25
N PRO A 53 9.07 2.09 0.24
CA PRO A 53 8.32 3.29 -0.10
C PRO A 53 8.51 3.64 -1.58
N LEU A 54 7.46 4.20 -2.18
CA LEU A 54 7.49 4.81 -3.51
C LEU A 54 7.15 6.31 -3.40
N ARG A 55 6.73 6.92 -4.51
CA ARG A 55 6.37 8.34 -4.57
C ARG A 55 5.12 8.63 -3.72
N ILE A 56 4.98 9.88 -3.30
CA ILE A 56 3.72 10.43 -2.78
C ILE A 56 3.16 11.39 -3.83
N LEU A 57 1.85 11.36 -4.00
CA LEU A 57 1.10 12.41 -4.68
C LEU A 57 0.49 13.35 -3.65
N ASP A 58 0.75 14.65 -3.78
CA ASP A 58 0.09 15.71 -3.00
C ASP A 58 -1.16 16.18 -3.76
N GLY A 59 -2.29 16.16 -3.07
CA GLY A 59 -3.64 16.36 -3.55
C GLY A 59 -4.12 17.81 -3.54
N GLN A 60 -3.22 18.80 -3.62
CA GLN A 60 -3.64 20.18 -3.88
C GLN A 60 -4.23 20.37 -5.29
N GLU A 61 -4.22 19.35 -6.15
CA GLU A 61 -4.76 19.42 -7.51
C GLU A 61 -6.09 18.67 -7.67
N ASN A 62 -7.04 19.30 -8.38
CA ASN A 62 -8.37 18.76 -8.71
C ASN A 62 -8.35 17.46 -9.56
N ASN A 63 -7.17 16.90 -9.86
CA ASN A 63 -6.93 15.78 -10.77
C ASN A 63 -6.16 14.61 -10.10
N LEU A 64 -6.17 14.52 -8.78
CA LEU A 64 -5.40 13.52 -8.02
C LEU A 64 -5.61 12.07 -8.52
N SER A 65 -6.85 11.68 -8.81
CA SER A 65 -7.17 10.33 -9.31
C SER A 65 -6.56 10.02 -10.67
N SER A 66 -6.52 10.98 -11.61
CA SER A 66 -5.92 10.75 -12.93
C SER A 66 -4.40 10.72 -12.87
N MET A 67 -3.78 11.60 -12.08
CA MET A 67 -2.32 11.56 -11.83
C MET A 67 -1.90 10.26 -11.16
N ALA A 68 -2.69 9.79 -10.20
CA ALA A 68 -2.47 8.50 -9.56
C ALA A 68 -2.60 7.36 -10.57
N ALA A 69 -3.58 7.41 -11.47
CA ALA A 69 -3.74 6.41 -12.51
C ALA A 69 -2.50 6.32 -13.42
N ASP A 70 -1.97 7.46 -13.88
CA ASP A 70 -0.77 7.49 -14.72
C ASP A 70 0.46 6.90 -14.01
N ILE A 71 0.63 7.26 -12.72
CA ILE A 71 1.71 6.71 -11.89
C ILE A 71 1.52 5.20 -11.70
N ILE A 72 0.34 4.75 -11.30
CA ILE A 72 0.05 3.33 -11.10
C ILE A 72 0.31 2.56 -12.40
N GLN A 73 -0.07 3.11 -13.56
CA GLN A 73 0.18 2.48 -14.85
C GLN A 73 1.68 2.30 -15.13
N SER A 74 2.51 3.30 -14.80
CA SER A 74 3.98 3.18 -14.88
C SER A 74 4.49 2.10 -13.93
N LEU A 75 4.01 2.09 -12.68
CA LEU A 75 4.44 1.15 -11.65
C LEU A 75 4.08 -0.30 -11.99
N ILE A 76 2.92 -0.54 -12.61
CA ILE A 76 2.53 -1.88 -13.09
C ILE A 76 3.58 -2.45 -14.04
N ARG A 77 4.08 -1.63 -14.97
CA ARG A 77 5.08 -2.05 -15.96
C ARG A 77 6.47 -2.22 -15.34
N GLU A 78 6.85 -1.31 -14.45
CA GLU A 78 8.17 -1.28 -13.80
C GLU A 78 8.36 -2.43 -12.79
N TYR A 79 7.30 -2.75 -12.04
CA TYR A 79 7.37 -3.67 -10.92
C TYR A 79 6.60 -4.98 -11.13
N ASN A 80 6.02 -5.21 -12.31
CA ASN A 80 5.19 -6.40 -12.57
C ASN A 80 4.10 -6.57 -11.51
N ILE A 81 3.30 -5.52 -11.32
CA ILE A 81 2.26 -5.49 -10.27
C ILE A 81 1.13 -6.44 -10.64
N VAL A 82 0.79 -7.35 -9.72
CA VAL A 82 -0.26 -8.36 -9.90
C VAL A 82 -1.54 -8.07 -9.12
N GLY A 83 -1.49 -7.10 -8.21
CA GLY A 83 -2.63 -6.67 -7.44
C GLY A 83 -2.27 -5.63 -6.39
N PHE A 84 -3.32 -5.11 -5.76
CA PHE A 84 -3.22 -3.97 -4.86
C PHE A 84 -3.63 -4.33 -3.43
N VAL A 85 -2.97 -3.70 -2.46
CA VAL A 85 -3.33 -3.73 -1.04
C VAL A 85 -3.67 -2.31 -0.61
N VAL A 86 -4.96 -2.05 -0.40
CA VAL A 86 -5.46 -0.78 0.13
C VAL A 86 -5.20 -0.78 1.63
N CYS A 87 -4.22 0.02 2.03
CA CYS A 87 -3.73 0.14 3.39
C CYS A 87 -4.60 1.13 4.16
N THR A 88 -5.45 0.64 5.05
CA THR A 88 -6.39 1.47 5.82
C THR A 88 -5.94 1.60 7.27
N ARG A 89 -6.22 2.74 7.90
CA ARG A 89 -5.96 2.97 9.35
C ARG A 89 -7.02 2.37 10.24
N GLU A 90 -8.25 2.31 9.75
CA GLU A 90 -9.37 1.76 10.47
C GLU A 90 -9.74 0.38 9.93
N THR A 91 -10.19 -0.49 10.83
CA THR A 91 -10.85 -1.73 10.47
C THR A 91 -12.25 -1.40 9.99
N ASN A 92 -12.56 -1.84 8.76
CA ASN A 92 -13.88 -1.95 8.13
C ASN A 92 -15.04 -1.11 8.73
N PRO A 93 -15.65 -0.20 7.94
CA PRO A 93 -15.52 -0.06 6.48
C PRO A 93 -14.31 0.78 6.04
N ILE A 94 -13.91 0.62 4.77
CA ILE A 94 -13.02 1.59 4.08
C ILE A 94 -13.68 2.97 4.14
N ASP A 95 -12.89 4.01 4.42
CA ASP A 95 -13.43 5.36 4.49
C ASP A 95 -13.93 5.85 3.12
N ALA A 96 -14.87 6.81 3.13
CA ALA A 96 -15.53 7.27 1.92
C ALA A 96 -14.56 7.90 0.91
N GLN A 97 -13.48 8.54 1.36
CA GLN A 97 -12.50 9.18 0.47
C GLN A 97 -11.70 8.12 -0.29
N THR A 98 -11.20 7.10 0.42
CA THR A 98 -10.52 5.96 -0.19
C THR A 98 -11.45 5.23 -1.17
N GLN A 99 -12.73 5.05 -0.82
CA GLN A 99 -13.69 4.41 -1.72
C GLN A 99 -13.92 5.22 -2.99
N ILE A 100 -14.12 6.54 -2.89
CA ILE A 100 -14.26 7.43 -4.06
C ILE A 100 -13.02 7.34 -4.96
N PHE A 101 -11.83 7.35 -4.37
CA PHE A 101 -10.59 7.23 -5.12
C PHE A 101 -10.50 5.89 -5.87
N ILE A 102 -10.85 4.77 -5.23
CA ILE A 102 -10.89 3.45 -5.88
C ILE A 102 -11.93 3.43 -7.01
N ASP A 103 -13.10 4.02 -6.80
CA ASP A 103 -14.16 4.09 -7.81
C ASP A 103 -13.72 4.93 -9.01
N ASP A 104 -13.01 6.03 -8.79
CA ASP A 104 -12.44 6.85 -9.85
C ASP A 104 -11.35 6.11 -10.63
N LEU A 105 -10.45 5.39 -9.94
CA LEU A 105 -9.51 4.49 -10.59
C LEU A 105 -10.22 3.42 -11.43
N PHE A 106 -11.32 2.86 -10.92
CA PHE A 106 -12.11 1.86 -11.63
C PHE A 106 -12.71 2.42 -12.93
N LYS A 107 -13.25 3.65 -12.90
CA LYS A 107 -13.83 4.32 -14.07
C LYS A 107 -12.83 4.52 -15.20
N THR A 108 -11.53 4.58 -14.92
CA THR A 108 -10.50 4.70 -15.96
C THR A 108 -10.45 3.49 -16.89
N GLN A 109 -10.95 2.31 -16.45
CA GLN A 109 -10.84 1.01 -17.13
C GLN A 109 -9.40 0.52 -17.39
N ILE A 110 -8.37 1.31 -17.05
CA ILE A 110 -6.95 0.98 -17.24
C ILE A 110 -6.56 -0.26 -16.41
N PHE A 111 -7.19 -0.41 -15.25
CA PHE A 111 -6.89 -1.46 -14.26
C PHE A 111 -7.92 -2.60 -14.31
N GLU A 112 -8.53 -2.84 -15.47
CA GLU A 112 -9.38 -4.00 -15.70
C GLU A 112 -8.55 -5.30 -15.55
N GLY A 113 -9.15 -6.33 -14.96
CA GLY A 113 -8.47 -7.60 -14.66
C GLY A 113 -7.62 -7.62 -13.38
N LEU A 114 -7.17 -6.46 -12.87
CA LEU A 114 -6.47 -6.41 -11.57
C LEU A 114 -7.45 -6.55 -10.41
N LYS A 115 -6.99 -7.21 -9.34
CA LYS A 115 -7.75 -7.36 -8.10
C LYS A 115 -7.10 -6.53 -7.00
N TYR A 116 -7.88 -6.19 -6.00
CA TYR A 116 -7.39 -5.51 -4.81
C TYR A 116 -8.00 -6.12 -3.55
N THR A 117 -7.32 -5.90 -2.44
CA THR A 117 -7.80 -6.22 -1.10
C THR A 117 -7.53 -5.05 -0.17
N ASP A 118 -8.14 -5.05 1.00
CA ASP A 118 -7.90 -4.10 2.07
C ASP A 118 -7.04 -4.73 3.16
N TYR A 119 -6.18 -3.96 3.80
CA TYR A 119 -5.46 -4.42 4.98
C TYR A 119 -5.32 -3.28 5.98
N ALA A 120 -5.95 -3.47 7.13
CA ALA A 120 -5.77 -2.63 8.30
C ALA A 120 -4.68 -3.23 9.19
N SER A 121 -3.73 -2.41 9.65
CA SER A 121 -2.81 -2.86 10.69
C SER A 121 -3.60 -3.29 11.92
N THR A 122 -3.24 -4.45 12.46
CA THR A 122 -4.14 -5.25 13.29
C THR A 122 -4.31 -4.80 14.74
N SER A 123 -3.74 -3.67 15.18
CA SER A 123 -4.16 -3.09 16.46
C SER A 123 -3.89 -1.58 16.59
N LYS A 124 -4.78 -0.88 17.32
CA LYS A 124 -4.54 0.49 17.80
C LYS A 124 -3.21 0.63 18.55
N ASN A 125 -2.74 -0.44 19.18
CA ASN A 125 -1.47 -0.48 19.90
C ASN A 125 -0.27 -0.41 18.96
N GLU A 126 -0.29 -1.17 17.87
CA GLU A 126 0.76 -1.13 16.85
C GLU A 126 0.84 0.24 16.18
N GLU A 127 -0.30 0.82 15.81
CA GLU A 127 -0.37 2.17 15.24
C GLU A 127 0.15 3.23 16.23
N PHE A 128 -0.20 3.10 17.51
CA PHE A 128 0.31 3.98 18.56
C PHE A 128 1.83 3.88 18.66
N VAL A 129 2.40 2.68 18.73
CA VAL A 129 3.85 2.46 18.79
C VAL A 129 4.54 3.03 17.56
N PHE A 130 3.99 2.82 16.37
CA PHE A 130 4.49 3.40 15.13
C PHE A 130 4.53 4.94 15.21
N LYS A 131 3.43 5.58 15.61
CA LYS A 131 3.35 7.05 15.75
C LYS A 131 4.38 7.57 16.76
N GLN A 132 4.53 6.90 17.91
CA GLN A 132 5.52 7.32 18.92
C GLN A 132 6.95 7.19 18.41
N HIS A 133 7.29 6.10 17.71
CA HIS A 133 8.62 5.96 17.12
C HIS A 133 8.90 7.00 16.05
N MET A 134 7.94 7.27 15.16
CA MET A 134 8.13 8.28 14.12
C MET A 134 8.25 9.70 14.69
N LYS A 135 7.50 10.00 15.76
CA LYS A 135 7.65 11.24 16.52
C LYS A 135 9.04 11.34 17.15
N PHE A 136 9.49 10.29 17.85
CA PHE A 136 10.81 10.24 18.45
C PHE A 136 11.92 10.44 17.41
N VAL A 137 11.87 9.74 16.27
CA VAL A 137 12.84 9.93 15.18
C VAL A 137 12.83 11.37 14.71
N SER A 138 11.66 11.95 14.44
CA SER A 138 11.54 13.33 13.93
C SER A 138 12.10 14.36 14.91
N GLU A 139 11.89 14.19 16.21
CA GLU A 139 12.38 15.09 17.27
C GLU A 139 13.89 14.95 17.53
N ASN A 140 14.48 13.81 17.20
CA ASN A 140 15.90 13.50 17.46
C ASN A 140 16.78 13.58 16.20
N LEU A 141 16.23 13.98 15.05
CA LEU A 141 17.05 14.29 13.88
C LEU A 141 17.88 15.56 14.15
N PRO A 142 19.17 15.61 13.75
CA PRO A 142 20.03 16.78 13.94
C PRO A 142 19.44 18.08 13.38
N GLN A 143 18.61 17.95 12.34
CA GLN A 143 17.77 19.00 11.81
C GLN A 143 16.36 18.42 11.61
N PRO A 144 15.36 18.87 12.40
CA PRO A 144 14.00 18.41 12.23
C PRO A 144 13.49 18.79 10.82
N PRO A 145 12.81 17.88 10.11
CA PRO A 145 12.22 18.20 8.83
C PRO A 145 11.15 19.30 9.00
N PRO A 146 10.93 20.15 7.98
CA PRO A 146 9.79 21.05 7.95
C PRO A 146 8.48 20.31 8.24
N GLN A 147 7.49 21.00 8.81
CA GLN A 147 6.24 20.36 9.24
C GLN A 147 5.54 19.59 8.11
N ASP A 148 5.53 20.14 6.89
CA ASP A 148 4.94 19.48 5.73
C ASP A 148 5.70 18.21 5.36
N MET A 149 7.04 18.25 5.36
CA MET A 149 7.89 17.08 5.12
C MET A 149 7.72 16.02 6.22
N SER A 150 7.54 16.43 7.47
CA SER A 150 7.25 15.50 8.58
C SER A 150 5.95 14.74 8.33
N LYS A 151 4.91 15.42 7.83
CA LYS A 151 3.64 14.78 7.46
C LYS A 151 3.84 13.82 6.28
N THR A 152 4.51 14.25 5.22
CA THR A 152 4.85 13.40 4.07
C THR A 152 5.61 12.14 4.49
N ILE A 153 6.61 12.26 5.37
CA ILE A 153 7.38 11.13 5.91
C ILE A 153 6.45 10.17 6.69
N MET A 154 5.51 10.70 7.47
CA MET A 154 4.55 9.90 8.22
C MET A 154 3.64 9.08 7.30
N GLU A 155 3.05 9.71 6.29
CA GLU A 155 2.15 9.05 5.33
C GLU A 155 2.90 7.95 4.54
N ASN A 156 4.11 8.26 4.08
CA ASN A 156 4.97 7.28 3.38
C ASN A 156 5.34 6.08 4.27
N SER A 157 5.68 6.36 5.52
CA SER A 157 6.07 5.32 6.47
C SER A 157 4.88 4.42 6.81
N TYR A 158 3.67 5.00 6.84
CA TYR A 158 2.45 4.25 7.12
C TYR A 158 2.11 3.23 6.03
N VAL A 159 2.12 3.63 4.75
CA VAL A 159 1.80 2.69 3.65
C VAL A 159 2.81 1.53 3.58
N VAL A 160 4.09 1.80 3.86
CA VAL A 160 5.12 0.75 3.97
C VAL A 160 4.82 -0.18 5.14
N TYR A 161 4.51 0.39 6.30
CA TYR A 161 4.19 -0.36 7.50
C TYR A 161 2.98 -1.29 7.31
N ALA A 162 1.89 -0.78 6.73
CA ALA A 162 0.68 -1.55 6.46
C ALA A 162 0.90 -2.65 5.41
N LEU A 163 1.58 -2.34 4.30
CA LEU A 163 1.92 -3.34 3.29
C LEU A 163 2.84 -4.42 3.88
N GLN A 164 3.80 -4.04 4.73
CA GLN A 164 4.66 -4.99 5.43
C GLN A 164 3.85 -5.92 6.34
N GLY A 165 2.82 -5.41 7.01
CA GLY A 165 1.90 -6.24 7.79
C GLY A 165 1.21 -7.31 6.93
N TYR A 166 0.68 -6.94 5.76
CA TYR A 166 0.06 -7.89 4.84
C TYR A 166 1.06 -8.94 4.33
N LEU A 167 2.28 -8.51 3.96
CA LEU A 167 3.35 -9.41 3.53
C LEU A 167 3.74 -10.39 4.65
N ASN A 168 3.87 -9.92 5.90
CA ASN A 168 4.19 -10.78 7.04
C ASN A 168 3.10 -11.83 7.28
N PHE A 169 1.83 -11.40 7.23
CA PHE A 169 0.67 -12.28 7.38
C PHE A 169 0.66 -13.38 6.32
N THR A 170 0.75 -13.00 5.04
CA THR A 170 0.70 -13.96 3.91
C THR A 170 1.94 -14.86 3.83
N ASN A 171 3.14 -14.35 4.16
CA ASN A 171 4.34 -15.18 4.26
C ASN A 171 4.26 -16.19 5.41
N LYS A 172 3.57 -15.86 6.51
CA LYS A 172 3.32 -16.81 7.60
C LYS A 172 2.38 -17.91 7.12
N MET A 173 1.26 -17.54 6.48
CA MET A 173 0.32 -18.51 5.89
C MET A 173 1.02 -19.45 4.91
N ALA A 174 1.86 -18.93 4.02
CA ALA A 174 2.58 -19.73 3.03
C ALA A 174 3.63 -20.71 3.62
N LYS A 175 4.05 -20.52 4.88
CA LYS A 175 4.92 -21.46 5.60
C LYS A 175 4.15 -22.53 6.36
N GLU A 176 2.90 -22.25 6.71
CA GLU A 176 2.01 -23.14 7.46
C GLU A 176 1.14 -24.02 6.53
N ASP A 177 0.99 -23.61 5.26
CA ASP A 177 0.40 -24.38 4.15
C ASP A 177 1.33 -25.46 3.56
#